data_AF-A0A645EPE1-F1
#
_entry.id   AF-A0A645EPE1-F1
#
_cell.length_a   1.000
_cell.length_b   1.000
_cell.length_c   1.000
_cell.angle_alpha   90.00
_cell.angle_beta   90.00
_cell.angle_gamma   90.00
#
_symmetry.space_group_name_H-M   'P 1'
#
loop_
_entity.id
_entity.type
_entity.pdbx_description
1 polymer ?
#
loop_
_entity_poly.entity_id
_entity_poly.type
_entity_poly.pdbx_seq_one_letter_code
_entity_poly.pdbx_strand_id
1 'polypeptide(L)'
;MSQGYPVTHISPINEPQYNWDGGQEGSGWTNDEVASVARELDKALTSRSLSTGILLGESGDWEYLYKVKNDANRSNVLSAFFNPTSSAYVGGLSHLKKLICGHSYWTDGTWDGMRDVRTKLAQAAEQYGVEVWQSEWSMLGDGYSSSEFVGYNSATEMDIALYMSKVIHNDLTVAGVSSWSYWTSMDVSRWGHKNRFLLISLVPSGGVDGDIQQEGTFQATPTLWVLGNYSRFIRPGYRRISMELNESRSFFGSAWLSPAGDQVVTVYTNLSDKAVRLNETHVGWKGEAKSIKTYTTTGNKNLTEGTVISGQPVLLDAGSVTTVIYNL
;
A
#
# COMPACT_ATOMS: atom_id res chain seq x y z
N MET A 1 -10.19 11.90 -24.63
CA MET A 1 -11.06 10.90 -23.96
C MET A 1 -12.51 11.39 -24.06
N SER A 2 -13.39 10.64 -24.74
CA SER A 2 -14.74 11.10 -25.12
C SER A 2 -15.79 10.97 -24.03
N GLN A 3 -15.55 10.14 -23.00
CA GLN A 3 -16.52 9.85 -21.93
C GLN A 3 -16.21 10.55 -20.59
N GLY A 4 -15.17 11.38 -20.53
CA GLY A 4 -14.83 12.15 -19.31
C GLY A 4 -14.10 11.38 -18.21
N TYR A 5 -13.74 10.11 -18.41
CA TYR A 5 -12.93 9.33 -17.46
C TYR A 5 -11.42 9.55 -17.72
N PRO A 6 -10.66 10.21 -16.84
CA PRO A 6 -9.24 10.45 -17.05
C PRO A 6 -8.41 9.20 -16.74
N VAL A 7 -8.14 8.37 -17.75
CA VAL A 7 -7.16 7.28 -17.66
C VAL A 7 -5.74 7.85 -17.60
N THR A 8 -5.18 7.90 -16.40
CA THR A 8 -3.87 8.52 -16.16
C THR A 8 -2.70 7.60 -16.48
N HIS A 9 -2.86 6.28 -16.27
CA HIS A 9 -1.82 5.28 -16.51
C HIS A 9 -2.40 4.02 -17.14
N ILE A 10 -1.56 3.30 -17.90
CA ILE A 10 -1.79 1.93 -18.35
C ILE A 10 -0.65 1.08 -17.79
N SER A 11 -1.00 0.03 -17.03
CA SER A 11 -0.07 -1.01 -16.61
C SER A 11 -0.34 -2.27 -17.45
N PRO A 12 0.54 -2.64 -18.40
CA PRO A 12 0.23 -3.65 -19.40
C PRO A 12 0.51 -5.08 -18.96
N ILE A 13 1.31 -5.30 -17.91
CA ILE A 13 1.86 -6.62 -17.56
C ILE A 13 1.87 -6.76 -16.05
N ASN A 14 1.25 -7.82 -15.54
CA ASN A 14 1.17 -8.15 -14.12
C ASN A 14 2.08 -9.34 -13.76
N GLU A 15 2.87 -9.21 -12.69
CA GLU A 15 3.78 -10.22 -12.16
C GLU A 15 4.54 -11.03 -13.22
N PRO A 16 5.33 -10.36 -14.09
CA PRO A 16 5.98 -10.98 -15.25
C PRO A 16 6.97 -12.09 -14.88
N GLN A 17 7.44 -12.13 -13.63
CA GLN A 17 8.35 -13.15 -13.15
C GLN A 17 7.73 -14.56 -13.09
N TYR A 18 6.41 -14.69 -12.96
CA TYR A 18 5.72 -15.97 -12.85
C TYR A 18 5.32 -16.54 -14.22
N ASN A 19 5.21 -17.87 -14.34
CA ASN A 19 4.78 -18.53 -15.58
C ASN A 19 3.26 -18.56 -15.77
N TRP A 20 2.48 -18.37 -14.70
CA TRP A 20 1.02 -18.35 -14.71
C TRP A 20 0.38 -19.65 -15.23
N ASP A 21 0.76 -20.79 -14.63
CA ASP A 21 0.38 -22.14 -15.09
C ASP A 21 -1.09 -22.55 -14.80
N GLY A 22 -1.94 -21.64 -14.31
CA GLY A 22 -3.39 -21.87 -14.12
C GLY A 22 -4.03 -21.09 -12.98
N GLY A 23 -5.36 -21.18 -12.86
CA GLY A 23 -6.16 -20.58 -11.78
C GLY A 23 -6.72 -19.19 -12.08
N GLN A 24 -6.00 -18.38 -12.86
CA GLN A 24 -6.44 -17.06 -13.36
C GLN A 24 -5.70 -16.69 -14.65
N GLU A 25 -6.10 -15.60 -15.30
CA GLU A 25 -5.34 -15.04 -16.43
C GLU A 25 -3.98 -14.53 -15.96
N GLY A 26 -2.95 -14.73 -16.79
CA GLY A 26 -1.61 -14.26 -16.53
C GLY A 26 -0.62 -14.75 -17.58
N SER A 27 0.55 -14.12 -17.66
CA SER A 27 1.60 -14.49 -18.60
C SER A 27 2.96 -14.03 -18.10
N GLY A 28 3.96 -14.90 -18.19
CA GLY A 28 5.34 -14.58 -17.81
C GLY A 28 6.12 -13.90 -18.92
N TRP A 29 6.93 -12.91 -18.57
CA TRP A 29 7.69 -12.09 -19.50
C TRP A 29 9.09 -11.80 -18.99
N THR A 30 10.06 -11.82 -19.90
CA THR A 30 11.39 -11.26 -19.65
C THR A 30 11.36 -9.73 -19.66
N ASN A 31 12.35 -9.11 -19.00
CA ASN A 31 12.54 -7.66 -18.99
C ASN A 31 12.64 -7.09 -20.42
N ASP A 32 13.30 -7.79 -21.35
CA ASP A 32 13.41 -7.35 -22.74
C ASP A 32 12.06 -7.37 -23.47
N GLU A 33 11.21 -8.36 -23.20
CA GLU A 33 9.87 -8.42 -23.79
C GLU A 33 8.93 -7.37 -23.18
N VAL A 34 8.99 -7.15 -21.86
CA VAL A 34 8.28 -6.05 -21.18
C VAL A 34 8.69 -4.71 -21.80
N ALA A 35 9.99 -4.49 -22.02
CA ALA A 35 10.51 -3.29 -22.65
C ALA A 35 10.03 -3.13 -24.11
N SER A 36 9.90 -4.23 -24.85
CA SER A 36 9.33 -4.22 -26.20
C SER A 36 7.87 -3.75 -26.20
N VAL A 37 7.04 -4.29 -25.31
CA VAL A 37 5.63 -3.88 -25.13
C VAL A 37 5.55 -2.40 -24.75
N ALA A 38 6.38 -1.93 -23.82
CA ALA A 38 6.40 -0.54 -23.39
C ALA A 38 6.74 0.43 -24.55
N ARG A 39 7.70 0.07 -25.41
CA ARG A 39 8.08 0.88 -26.59
C ARG A 39 6.96 0.98 -27.61
N GLU A 40 6.24 -0.12 -27.87
CA GLU A 40 5.09 -0.09 -28.79
C GLU A 40 3.91 0.69 -28.20
N LEU A 41 3.67 0.56 -26.89
CA LEU A 41 2.65 1.35 -26.19
C LEU A 41 2.98 2.85 -26.23
N ASP A 42 4.24 3.25 -26.02
CA ASP A 42 4.70 4.64 -26.10
C ASP A 42 4.41 5.25 -27.49
N LYS A 43 4.79 4.55 -28.57
CA LYS A 43 4.47 4.94 -29.95
C LYS A 43 2.96 5.07 -30.18
N ALA A 44 2.18 4.13 -29.66
CA ALA A 44 0.73 4.10 -29.81
C ALA A 44 0.04 5.25 -29.08
N LEU A 45 0.55 5.66 -27.90
CA LEU A 45 0.05 6.80 -27.13
C LEU A 45 0.42 8.13 -27.81
N THR A 46 1.67 8.27 -28.27
CA THR A 46 2.14 9.46 -29.01
C THR A 46 1.36 9.68 -30.30
N SER A 47 1.20 8.63 -31.13
CA SER A 47 0.46 8.74 -32.40
C SER A 47 -1.01 9.12 -32.23
N ARG A 48 -1.59 8.83 -31.07
CA ARG A 48 -2.97 9.20 -30.70
C ARG A 48 -3.06 10.48 -29.88
N SER A 49 -1.94 11.16 -29.63
CA SER A 49 -1.87 12.38 -28.80
C SER A 49 -2.50 12.21 -27.42
N LEU A 50 -2.30 11.04 -26.79
CA LEU A 50 -2.81 10.73 -25.46
C LEU A 50 -1.79 11.11 -24.39
N SER A 51 -2.23 11.77 -23.30
CA SER A 51 -1.37 12.14 -22.17
C SER A 51 -1.20 11.02 -21.13
N THR A 52 -1.73 9.83 -21.40
CA THR A 52 -1.69 8.68 -20.50
C THR A 52 -0.24 8.22 -20.32
N GLY A 53 0.13 7.89 -19.08
CA GLY A 53 1.44 7.33 -18.75
C GLY A 53 1.47 5.81 -18.86
N ILE A 54 2.66 5.25 -18.95
CA ILE A 54 2.93 3.82 -18.81
C ILE A 54 3.37 3.58 -17.36
N LEU A 55 2.84 2.54 -16.73
CA LEU A 55 3.30 2.05 -15.42
C LEU A 55 3.87 0.64 -15.63
N LEU A 56 5.09 0.41 -15.14
CA LEU A 56 5.80 -0.86 -15.27
C LEU A 56 6.31 -1.31 -13.90
N GLY A 57 6.71 -2.57 -13.83
CA GLY A 57 7.22 -3.20 -12.62
C GLY A 57 6.34 -4.38 -12.24
N GLU A 58 5.21 -4.10 -11.58
CA GLU A 58 4.17 -5.06 -11.12
C GLU A 58 4.76 -6.39 -10.63
N SER A 59 5.94 -6.35 -9.99
CA SER A 59 6.60 -7.57 -9.54
C SER A 59 5.94 -8.05 -8.26
N GLY A 60 5.69 -9.36 -8.18
CA GLY A 60 4.95 -10.00 -7.09
C GLY A 60 5.64 -9.94 -5.73
N ASP A 61 6.94 -9.63 -5.68
CA ASP A 61 7.58 -9.10 -4.48
C ASP A 61 8.61 -8.03 -4.80
N TRP A 62 8.97 -7.27 -3.78
CA TRP A 62 9.93 -6.17 -3.86
C TRP A 62 11.34 -6.57 -4.30
N GLU A 63 11.78 -7.80 -4.05
CA GLU A 63 13.17 -8.18 -4.32
C GLU A 63 13.46 -8.30 -5.81
N TYR A 64 12.46 -8.69 -6.61
CA TYR A 64 12.59 -8.71 -8.07
C TYR A 64 12.96 -7.34 -8.66
N LEU A 65 12.63 -6.24 -7.97
CA LEU A 65 12.96 -4.90 -8.46
C LEU A 65 14.45 -4.58 -8.37
N TYR A 66 15.17 -5.05 -7.34
CA TYR A 66 16.52 -4.56 -7.05
C TYR A 66 17.63 -5.62 -7.05
N LYS A 67 17.31 -6.91 -7.11
CA LYS A 67 18.32 -7.98 -7.16
C LYS A 67 17.98 -9.04 -8.20
N VAL A 68 19.00 -9.79 -8.62
CA VAL A 68 18.76 -11.05 -9.35
C VAL A 68 18.11 -12.05 -8.40
N LYS A 69 16.92 -12.51 -8.76
CA LYS A 69 16.14 -13.48 -8.00
C LYS A 69 15.56 -14.50 -8.97
N ASN A 70 15.87 -15.77 -8.75
CA ASN A 70 15.50 -16.87 -9.62
C ASN A 70 16.02 -16.65 -11.05
N ASP A 71 15.18 -16.15 -11.97
CA ASP A 71 15.55 -15.88 -13.36
C ASP A 71 16.10 -14.44 -13.52
N ALA A 72 17.35 -14.33 -13.97
CA ALA A 72 18.00 -13.05 -14.22
C ALA A 72 17.31 -12.23 -15.33
N ASN A 73 16.63 -12.87 -16.27
CA ASN A 73 15.90 -12.19 -17.34
C ASN A 73 14.56 -11.60 -16.85
N ARG A 74 14.11 -11.93 -15.64
CA ARG A 74 12.82 -11.50 -15.06
C ARG A 74 12.98 -10.81 -13.69
N SER A 75 14.19 -10.40 -13.35
CA SER A 75 14.52 -9.79 -12.06
C SER A 75 15.50 -8.63 -12.25
N ASN A 76 15.89 -7.98 -11.15
CA ASN A 76 16.67 -6.74 -11.15
C ASN A 76 16.07 -5.65 -12.05
N VAL A 77 14.74 -5.49 -11.98
CA VAL A 77 13.92 -4.69 -12.90
C VAL A 77 14.34 -3.22 -12.95
N LEU A 78 14.71 -2.61 -11.82
CA LEU A 78 15.20 -1.23 -11.77
C LEU A 78 16.43 -1.03 -12.66
N SER A 79 17.41 -1.93 -12.54
CA SER A 79 18.59 -1.90 -13.41
C SER A 79 18.21 -2.18 -14.86
N ALA A 80 17.30 -3.11 -15.13
CA ALA A 80 16.92 -3.46 -16.49
C ALA A 80 16.27 -2.28 -17.23
N PHE A 81 15.36 -1.55 -16.57
CA PHE A 81 14.55 -0.50 -17.20
C PHE A 81 15.18 0.89 -17.15
N PHE A 82 16.03 1.18 -16.15
CA PHE A 82 16.56 2.53 -15.91
C PHE A 82 18.08 2.66 -16.04
N ASN A 83 18.84 1.59 -16.30
CA ASN A 83 20.24 1.69 -16.72
C ASN A 83 20.34 1.91 -18.25
N PRO A 84 20.89 3.04 -18.74
CA PRO A 84 21.00 3.32 -20.18
C PRO A 84 21.82 2.30 -20.99
N THR A 85 22.64 1.47 -20.35
CA THR A 85 23.41 0.42 -21.04
C THR A 85 22.65 -0.90 -21.18
N SER A 86 21.46 -1.02 -20.58
CA SER A 86 20.61 -2.22 -20.64
C SER A 86 19.88 -2.34 -21.98
N SER A 87 19.75 -3.56 -22.52
CA SER A 87 18.90 -3.83 -23.70
C SER A 87 17.42 -3.55 -23.42
N ALA A 88 17.00 -3.70 -22.17
CA ALA A 88 15.65 -3.42 -21.69
C ALA A 88 15.44 -1.96 -21.26
N TYR A 89 16.39 -1.05 -21.53
CA TYR A 89 16.25 0.36 -21.15
C TYR A 89 14.99 0.99 -21.77
N VAL A 90 14.14 1.54 -20.90
CA VAL A 90 12.89 2.23 -21.25
C VAL A 90 12.74 3.57 -20.54
N GLY A 91 13.66 3.94 -19.65
CA GLY A 91 13.61 5.21 -18.90
C GLY A 91 13.67 6.50 -19.74
N GLY A 92 13.87 6.40 -21.06
CA GLY A 92 13.83 7.51 -22.01
C GLY A 92 12.54 7.62 -22.84
N LEU A 93 11.53 6.77 -22.59
CA LEU A 93 10.24 6.83 -23.28
C LEU A 93 9.44 8.07 -22.86
N SER A 94 8.67 8.65 -23.79
CA SER A 94 7.94 9.91 -23.56
C SER A 94 6.77 9.75 -22.58
N HIS A 95 6.14 8.58 -22.59
CA HIS A 95 5.01 8.24 -21.73
C HIS A 95 5.41 7.48 -20.46
N LEU A 96 6.69 7.12 -20.28
CA LEU A 96 7.16 6.48 -19.04
C LEU A 96 7.78 7.52 -18.11
N LYS A 97 7.13 7.78 -16.99
CA LYS A 97 7.72 8.62 -15.93
C LYS A 97 8.84 7.86 -15.23
N LYS A 98 9.69 8.58 -14.48
CA LYS A 98 10.60 7.98 -13.50
C LYS A 98 9.83 7.44 -12.31
N LEU A 99 9.03 6.41 -12.56
CA LEU A 99 8.11 5.77 -11.64
C LEU A 99 8.07 4.28 -11.98
N ILE A 100 8.12 3.44 -10.96
CA ILE A 100 7.94 1.99 -11.05
C ILE A 100 6.95 1.54 -9.97
N CYS A 101 6.27 0.42 -10.18
CA CYS A 101 5.45 -0.21 -9.16
C CYS A 101 5.89 -1.64 -8.81
N GLY A 102 5.39 -2.15 -7.70
CA GLY A 102 5.57 -3.53 -7.27
C GLY A 102 4.62 -3.90 -6.14
N HIS A 103 4.60 -5.19 -5.83
CA HIS A 103 3.67 -5.80 -4.88
C HIS A 103 4.39 -6.10 -3.57
N SER A 104 3.64 -6.03 -2.46
CA SER A 104 4.21 -6.24 -1.12
C SER A 104 4.20 -7.69 -0.64
N TYR A 105 3.88 -8.66 -1.51
CA TYR A 105 3.82 -10.07 -1.11
C TYR A 105 5.20 -10.66 -0.80
N TRP A 106 5.19 -11.80 -0.10
CA TRP A 106 6.34 -12.69 0.17
C TRP A 106 7.48 -12.08 1.00
N THR A 107 7.47 -10.76 1.20
CA THR A 107 8.47 -9.94 1.90
C THR A 107 7.85 -9.22 3.09
N ASP A 108 6.73 -9.76 3.58
CA ASP A 108 5.86 -9.23 4.62
C ASP A 108 5.74 -10.15 5.84
N GLY A 109 6.63 -11.14 6.00
CA GLY A 109 6.53 -12.14 7.08
C GLY A 109 6.96 -11.67 8.48
N THR A 110 7.83 -10.66 8.58
CA THR A 110 8.33 -10.11 9.85
C THR A 110 8.54 -8.60 9.76
N TRP A 111 8.50 -7.91 10.90
CA TRP A 111 8.80 -6.48 10.99
C TRP A 111 10.20 -6.15 10.46
N ASP A 112 11.23 -6.85 10.95
CA ASP A 112 12.62 -6.57 10.55
C ASP A 112 12.89 -6.97 9.09
N GLY A 113 12.31 -8.09 8.63
CA GLY A 113 12.40 -8.52 7.24
C GLY A 113 11.74 -7.53 6.28
N MET A 114 10.57 -6.99 6.65
CA MET A 114 9.94 -5.92 5.87
C MET A 114 10.89 -4.74 5.71
N ARG A 115 11.46 -4.26 6.81
CA ARG A 115 12.35 -3.09 6.84
C ARG A 115 13.64 -3.30 6.04
N ASP A 116 14.27 -4.46 6.16
CA ASP A 116 15.49 -4.78 5.41
C ASP A 116 15.25 -4.76 3.89
N VAL A 117 14.21 -5.45 3.42
CA VAL A 117 13.85 -5.47 1.99
C VAL A 117 13.50 -4.08 1.49
N ARG A 118 12.68 -3.34 2.24
CA ARG A 118 12.21 -2.00 1.84
C ARG A 118 13.31 -0.95 1.86
N THR A 119 14.29 -1.08 2.75
CA THR A 119 15.50 -0.24 2.76
C THR A 119 16.33 -0.46 1.50
N LYS A 120 16.55 -1.72 1.11
CA LYS A 120 17.29 -2.07 -0.13
C LYS A 120 16.56 -1.60 -1.38
N LEU A 121 15.24 -1.74 -1.41
CA LEU A 121 14.40 -1.20 -2.47
C LEU A 121 14.55 0.32 -2.59
N ALA A 122 14.42 1.05 -1.48
CA ALA A 122 14.55 2.51 -1.46
C ALA A 122 15.92 2.97 -1.99
N GLN A 123 17.00 2.33 -1.51
CA GLN A 123 18.37 2.63 -1.97
C GLN A 123 18.55 2.38 -3.48
N ALA A 124 18.01 1.26 -3.98
CA ALA A 124 18.08 0.94 -5.39
C ALA A 124 17.26 1.92 -6.25
N ALA A 125 16.06 2.31 -5.80
CA ALA A 125 15.23 3.29 -6.49
C ALA A 125 15.88 4.68 -6.50
N GLU A 126 16.48 5.10 -5.38
CA GLU A 126 17.24 6.36 -5.26
C GLU A 126 18.43 6.41 -6.23
N GLN A 127 19.15 5.31 -6.41
CA GLN A 127 20.26 5.21 -7.37
C GLN A 127 19.84 5.60 -8.80
N TYR A 128 18.61 5.31 -9.20
CA TYR A 128 18.06 5.67 -10.52
C TYR A 128 17.20 6.94 -10.50
N GLY A 129 16.95 7.53 -9.33
CA GLY A 129 16.06 8.67 -9.13
C GLY A 129 14.63 8.35 -9.56
N VAL A 130 14.14 7.16 -9.21
CA VAL A 130 12.83 6.62 -9.60
C VAL A 130 11.89 6.61 -8.38
N GLU A 131 10.68 7.11 -8.58
CA GLU A 131 9.59 7.00 -7.60
C GLU A 131 9.04 5.57 -7.56
N VAL A 132 8.56 5.11 -6.40
CA VAL A 132 8.03 3.75 -6.23
C VAL A 132 6.57 3.82 -5.78
N TRP A 133 5.70 3.06 -6.44
CA TRP A 133 4.33 2.79 -6.00
C TRP A 133 4.21 1.36 -5.50
N GLN A 134 3.48 1.18 -4.40
CA GLN A 134 2.92 -0.13 -4.08
C GLN A 134 1.58 -0.23 -4.82
N SER A 135 1.44 -1.26 -5.65
CA SER A 135 0.32 -1.43 -6.58
C SER A 135 -0.59 -2.61 -6.26
N GLU A 136 -0.11 -3.58 -5.48
CA GLU A 136 -0.93 -4.73 -5.10
C GLU A 136 -0.49 -5.36 -3.78
N TRP A 137 -1.46 -5.61 -2.90
CA TRP A 137 -1.28 -6.44 -1.72
C TRP A 137 -2.63 -6.95 -1.20
N SER A 138 -2.58 -8.17 -0.68
CA SER A 138 -3.54 -8.77 0.22
C SER A 138 -2.76 -9.77 1.09
N MET A 139 -3.33 -10.27 2.18
CA MET A 139 -2.59 -11.17 3.08
C MET A 139 -2.58 -12.60 2.52
N LEU A 140 -1.72 -12.85 1.53
CA LEU A 140 -1.69 -14.07 0.72
C LEU A 140 -0.81 -15.18 1.31
N GLY A 141 0.43 -14.84 1.68
CA GLY A 141 1.46 -15.80 2.09
C GLY A 141 1.11 -16.60 3.35
N ASP A 142 1.99 -17.50 3.75
CA ASP A 142 1.86 -18.30 4.98
C ASP A 142 3.07 -18.13 5.93
N GLY A 143 4.16 -17.52 5.44
CA GLY A 143 5.42 -17.29 6.15
C GLY A 143 5.41 -16.17 7.21
N TYR A 144 4.27 -15.84 7.80
CA TYR A 144 4.19 -14.85 8.87
C TYR A 144 4.73 -15.42 10.18
N SER A 145 5.64 -14.69 10.84
CA SER A 145 6.20 -15.13 12.12
C SER A 145 5.11 -15.31 13.16
N SER A 146 5.11 -16.45 13.84
CA SER A 146 4.21 -16.75 14.97
C SER A 146 4.37 -15.80 16.14
N SER A 147 5.48 -15.05 16.20
CA SER A 147 5.69 -14.01 17.21
C SER A 147 5.06 -12.65 16.85
N GLU A 148 4.55 -12.51 15.62
CA GLU A 148 4.01 -11.27 15.07
C GLU A 148 2.60 -11.37 14.50
N PHE A 149 2.19 -12.59 14.16
CA PHE A 149 0.86 -12.94 13.70
C PHE A 149 0.42 -14.24 14.38
N VAL A 150 -0.78 -14.26 14.93
CA VAL A 150 -1.31 -15.39 15.72
C VAL A 150 -1.65 -16.63 14.88
N GLY A 151 -1.47 -16.55 13.56
CA GLY A 151 -1.80 -17.60 12.60
C GLY A 151 -3.25 -17.57 12.17
N TYR A 152 -3.52 -17.98 10.94
CA TYR A 152 -4.85 -17.82 10.30
C TYR A 152 -6.00 -18.48 11.06
N ASN A 153 -5.75 -19.62 11.70
CA ASN A 153 -6.78 -20.33 12.46
C ASN A 153 -7.26 -19.50 13.67
N SER A 154 -6.32 -18.87 14.38
CA SER A 154 -6.59 -18.09 15.60
C SER A 154 -6.90 -16.62 15.32
N ALA A 155 -6.47 -16.09 14.18
CA ALA A 155 -6.62 -14.68 13.84
C ALA A 155 -8.11 -14.27 13.69
N THR A 156 -8.42 -13.09 14.19
CA THR A 156 -9.63 -12.33 13.87
C THR A 156 -9.41 -11.51 12.58
N GLU A 157 -10.49 -10.99 12.01
CA GLU A 157 -10.40 -10.05 10.88
C GLU A 157 -9.66 -8.76 11.25
N MET A 158 -9.74 -8.33 12.52
CA MET A 158 -9.01 -7.16 13.01
C MET A 158 -7.51 -7.47 13.15
N ASP A 159 -7.10 -8.69 13.51
CA ASP A 159 -5.68 -9.08 13.53
C ASP A 159 -5.06 -8.98 12.13
N ILE A 160 -5.81 -9.40 11.10
CA ILE A 160 -5.41 -9.26 9.69
C ILE A 160 -5.30 -7.79 9.31
N ALA A 161 -6.26 -6.95 9.70
CA ALA A 161 -6.23 -5.52 9.41
C ALA A 161 -5.09 -4.78 10.14
N LEU A 162 -4.80 -5.14 11.39
CA LEU A 162 -3.65 -4.62 12.13
C LEU A 162 -2.33 -5.06 11.47
N TYR A 163 -2.25 -6.29 10.98
CA TYR A 163 -1.08 -6.74 10.23
C TYR A 163 -0.90 -5.96 8.92
N MET A 164 -1.98 -5.71 8.18
CA MET A 164 -1.96 -4.85 6.99
C MET A 164 -1.42 -3.45 7.31
N SER A 165 -1.76 -2.87 8.47
CA SER A 165 -1.22 -1.57 8.86
C SER A 165 0.31 -1.58 9.03
N LYS A 166 0.91 -2.72 9.42
CA LYS A 166 2.38 -2.87 9.45
C LYS A 166 2.96 -2.80 8.05
N VAL A 167 2.33 -3.47 7.08
CA VAL A 167 2.76 -3.49 5.68
C VAL A 167 2.69 -2.08 5.10
N ILE A 168 1.53 -1.43 5.19
CA ILE A 168 1.31 -0.04 4.74
C ILE A 168 2.36 0.90 5.33
N HIS A 169 2.57 0.83 6.66
CA HIS A 169 3.49 1.71 7.34
C HIS A 169 4.94 1.52 6.87
N ASN A 170 5.42 0.27 6.77
CA ASN A 170 6.78 0.00 6.30
C ASN A 170 6.95 0.37 4.81
N ASP A 171 5.94 0.14 3.96
CA ASP A 171 5.97 0.57 2.56
C ASP A 171 6.12 2.11 2.48
N LEU A 172 5.32 2.87 3.23
CA LEU A 172 5.31 4.34 3.21
C LEU A 172 6.55 4.97 3.85
N THR A 173 7.06 4.40 4.95
CA THR A 173 8.12 5.03 5.76
C THR A 173 9.52 4.53 5.44
N VAL A 174 9.66 3.26 5.03
CA VAL A 174 10.96 2.63 4.79
C VAL A 174 11.25 2.52 3.29
N ALA A 175 10.32 1.97 2.51
CA ALA A 175 10.47 1.96 1.04
C ALA A 175 10.23 3.35 0.44
N GLY A 176 9.50 4.21 1.16
CA GLY A 176 9.20 5.56 0.70
C GLY A 176 8.21 5.59 -0.46
N VAL A 177 7.32 4.59 -0.55
CA VAL A 177 6.34 4.56 -1.64
C VAL A 177 5.39 5.76 -1.55
N SER A 178 4.94 6.26 -2.69
CA SER A 178 4.06 7.42 -2.81
C SER A 178 2.61 7.06 -3.14
N SER A 179 2.33 5.78 -3.39
CA SER A 179 1.00 5.21 -3.57
C SER A 179 0.92 3.83 -2.92
N TRP A 180 -0.27 3.45 -2.46
CA TRP A 180 -0.56 2.14 -1.89
C TRP A 180 -1.95 1.67 -2.34
N SER A 181 -2.03 0.46 -2.89
CA SER A 181 -3.21 -0.16 -3.46
C SER A 181 -3.39 -1.57 -2.89
N TYR A 182 -4.62 -1.82 -2.43
CA TYR A 182 -5.07 -3.16 -2.08
C TYR A 182 -5.45 -3.93 -3.35
N TRP A 183 -5.34 -5.26 -3.34
CA TRP A 183 -5.68 -6.10 -4.50
C TRP A 183 -7.17 -6.03 -4.88
N THR A 184 -8.01 -6.84 -4.23
CA THR A 184 -9.44 -6.88 -4.55
C THR A 184 -10.24 -5.98 -3.60
N SER A 185 -10.99 -5.02 -4.15
CA SER A 185 -11.82 -4.14 -3.32
C SER A 185 -13.03 -4.87 -2.72
N MET A 186 -13.71 -5.70 -3.51
CA MET A 186 -14.90 -6.42 -3.07
C MET A 186 -14.98 -7.81 -3.71
N ASP A 187 -15.39 -8.80 -2.93
CA ASP A 187 -15.63 -10.16 -3.40
C ASP A 187 -16.53 -10.90 -2.39
N VAL A 188 -16.94 -12.13 -2.70
CA VAL A 188 -17.61 -13.02 -1.74
C VAL A 188 -16.59 -13.66 -0.82
N SER A 189 -16.85 -13.63 0.49
CA SER A 189 -15.92 -14.21 1.46
C SER A 189 -15.94 -15.74 1.49
N ARG A 190 -15.35 -16.40 0.49
CA ARG A 190 -15.31 -17.87 0.36
C ARG A 190 -14.16 -18.51 1.13
N TRP A 191 -14.28 -19.82 1.36
CA TRP A 191 -13.21 -20.67 1.92
C TRP A 191 -12.65 -20.23 3.29
N GLY A 192 -13.43 -19.48 4.08
CA GLY A 192 -13.04 -19.07 5.42
C GLY A 192 -11.81 -18.16 5.46
N HIS A 193 -11.52 -17.41 4.39
CA HIS A 193 -10.34 -16.55 4.29
C HIS A 193 -10.37 -15.27 5.14
N LYS A 194 -11.39 -15.07 5.99
CA LYS A 194 -11.49 -13.99 7.00
C LYS A 194 -11.12 -12.59 6.47
N ASN A 195 -11.65 -12.24 5.28
CA ASN A 195 -11.45 -10.95 4.62
C ASN A 195 -10.01 -10.61 4.22
N ARG A 196 -9.10 -11.59 4.26
CA ARG A 196 -7.68 -11.38 3.95
C ARG A 196 -7.40 -11.02 2.48
N PHE A 197 -8.41 -11.15 1.61
CA PHE A 197 -8.34 -10.84 0.17
C PHE A 197 -9.26 -9.69 -0.26
N LEU A 198 -10.05 -9.10 0.64
CA LEU A 198 -11.07 -8.12 0.25
C LEU A 198 -11.25 -6.99 1.28
N LEU A 199 -11.78 -5.85 0.84
CA LEU A 199 -12.15 -4.72 1.71
C LEU A 199 -13.67 -4.70 2.00
N ILE A 200 -14.48 -5.19 1.07
CA ILE A 200 -15.93 -5.28 1.21
C ILE A 200 -16.35 -6.71 0.90
N SER A 201 -16.95 -7.37 1.88
CA SER A 201 -17.49 -8.73 1.72
C SER A 201 -18.89 -8.64 1.11
N LEU A 202 -19.08 -9.29 -0.03
CA LEU A 202 -20.37 -9.42 -0.70
C LEU A 202 -21.06 -10.71 -0.22
N VAL A 203 -22.36 -10.60 0.08
CA VAL A 203 -23.19 -11.71 0.54
C VAL A 203 -24.38 -11.83 -0.41
N PRO A 204 -24.30 -12.69 -1.45
CA PRO A 204 -25.42 -12.97 -2.32
C PRO A 204 -26.65 -13.46 -1.52
N SER A 205 -27.86 -13.26 -2.06
CA SER A 205 -29.11 -13.70 -1.41
C SER A 205 -29.16 -15.20 -1.07
N GLY A 206 -28.46 -16.03 -1.85
CA GLY A 206 -28.26 -17.46 -1.59
C GLY A 206 -27.11 -17.81 -0.61
N GLY A 207 -26.56 -16.83 0.11
CA GLY A 207 -25.36 -16.99 0.93
C GLY A 207 -24.07 -16.97 0.11
N VAL A 208 -22.96 -17.43 0.69
CA VAL A 208 -21.60 -17.39 0.08
C VAL A 208 -21.47 -18.21 -1.22
N ASP A 209 -22.38 -19.17 -1.42
CA ASP A 209 -22.48 -20.00 -2.63
C ASP A 209 -23.58 -19.53 -3.58
N GLY A 210 -24.29 -18.46 -3.24
CA GLY A 210 -25.31 -17.85 -4.09
C GLY A 210 -24.72 -17.19 -5.33
N ASP A 211 -25.59 -16.95 -6.31
CA ASP A 211 -25.23 -16.25 -7.54
C ASP A 211 -24.97 -14.77 -7.26
N ILE A 212 -23.71 -14.35 -7.40
CA ILE A 212 -23.25 -12.97 -7.18
C ILE A 212 -23.86 -11.97 -8.18
N GLN A 213 -24.43 -12.45 -9.30
CA GLN A 213 -25.13 -11.60 -10.26
C GLN A 213 -26.53 -11.20 -9.79
N GLN A 214 -27.05 -11.84 -8.73
CA GLN A 214 -28.34 -11.51 -8.12
C GLN A 214 -28.19 -10.49 -7.00
N GLU A 215 -29.33 -10.10 -6.42
CA GLU A 215 -29.34 -9.25 -5.23
C GLU A 215 -28.64 -9.90 -4.04
N GLY A 216 -28.22 -9.07 -3.10
CA GLY A 216 -27.53 -9.49 -1.89
C GLY A 216 -27.33 -8.33 -0.93
N THR A 217 -26.47 -8.56 0.06
CA THR A 217 -26.02 -7.55 1.02
C THR A 217 -24.51 -7.42 0.96
N PHE A 218 -23.95 -6.45 1.67
CA PHE A 218 -22.51 -6.25 1.75
C PHE A 218 -22.11 -5.84 3.16
N GLN A 219 -20.85 -6.11 3.50
CA GLN A 219 -20.27 -5.75 4.78
C GLN A 219 -18.88 -5.16 4.57
N ALA A 220 -18.65 -3.97 5.11
CA ALA A 220 -17.32 -3.40 5.23
C ALA A 220 -16.50 -4.19 6.26
N THR A 221 -15.27 -4.54 5.89
CA THR A 221 -14.38 -5.34 6.73
C THR A 221 -13.40 -4.44 7.50
N PRO A 222 -12.74 -4.94 8.56
CA PRO A 222 -11.73 -4.17 9.27
C PRO A 222 -10.58 -3.66 8.37
N THR A 223 -10.21 -4.39 7.31
CA THR A 223 -9.18 -3.94 6.35
C THR A 223 -9.63 -2.68 5.60
N LEU A 224 -10.91 -2.53 5.22
CA LEU A 224 -11.43 -1.27 4.66
C LEU A 224 -11.21 -0.10 5.63
N TRP A 225 -11.55 -0.28 6.90
CA TRP A 225 -11.48 0.78 7.89
C TRP A 225 -10.03 1.13 8.27
N VAL A 226 -9.13 0.15 8.31
CA VAL A 226 -7.69 0.40 8.50
C VAL A 226 -7.11 1.12 7.28
N LEU A 227 -7.40 0.69 6.05
CA LEU A 227 -6.98 1.41 4.85
C LEU A 227 -7.54 2.84 4.85
N GLY A 228 -8.79 3.01 5.31
CA GLY A 228 -9.44 4.30 5.46
C GLY A 228 -8.80 5.25 6.47
N ASN A 229 -8.05 4.75 7.47
CA ASN A 229 -7.22 5.60 8.35
C ASN A 229 -6.14 6.34 7.56
N TYR A 230 -5.68 5.76 6.45
CA TYR A 230 -4.72 6.42 5.56
C TYR A 230 -5.47 7.18 4.44
N SER A 231 -6.24 6.46 3.62
CA SER A 231 -6.75 6.95 2.32
C SER A 231 -7.82 8.04 2.41
N ARG A 232 -8.56 8.13 3.52
CA ARG A 232 -9.57 9.18 3.73
C ARG A 232 -8.92 10.53 4.01
N PHE A 233 -7.78 10.55 4.69
CA PHE A 233 -7.21 11.76 5.28
C PHE A 233 -5.92 12.21 4.60
N ILE A 234 -5.12 11.28 4.08
CA ILE A 234 -3.89 11.57 3.33
C ILE A 234 -4.26 11.69 1.85
N ARG A 235 -4.53 12.92 1.40
CA ARG A 235 -4.99 13.20 0.03
C ARG A 235 -3.81 13.43 -0.93
N PRO A 236 -4.00 13.31 -2.26
CA PRO A 236 -2.96 13.64 -3.23
C PRO A 236 -2.33 15.01 -2.96
N GLY A 237 -0.99 15.07 -2.97
CA GLY A 237 -0.20 16.26 -2.68
C GLY A 237 0.22 16.42 -1.21
N TYR A 238 -0.32 15.63 -0.28
CA TYR A 238 0.21 15.57 1.08
C TYR A 238 1.65 15.07 1.04
N ARG A 239 2.50 15.66 1.87
CA ARG A 239 3.93 15.31 1.95
C ARG A 239 4.20 14.62 3.27
N ARG A 240 4.80 13.43 3.24
CA ARG A 240 5.28 12.77 4.46
C ARG A 240 6.33 13.67 5.12
N ILE A 241 6.17 13.91 6.42
CA ILE A 241 7.10 14.71 7.22
C ILE A 241 7.84 13.82 8.22
N SER A 242 8.95 14.32 8.75
CA SER A 242 9.69 13.59 9.79
C SER A 242 8.83 13.43 11.04
N MET A 243 8.93 12.26 11.65
CA MET A 243 8.29 11.91 12.89
C MET A 243 9.23 10.99 13.65
N GLU A 244 9.61 11.39 14.86
CA GLU A 244 10.44 10.58 15.74
C GLU A 244 9.55 9.94 16.80
N LEU A 245 9.61 8.61 16.89
CA LEU A 245 8.92 7.83 17.89
C LEU A 245 9.81 6.67 18.34
N ASN A 246 9.55 6.14 19.54
CA ASN A 246 10.10 4.85 19.97
C ASN A 246 9.38 3.72 19.23
N GLU A 247 9.64 3.65 17.92
CA GLU A 247 9.02 2.72 17.01
C GLU A 247 9.35 1.27 17.35
N SER A 248 8.36 0.41 17.26
CA SER A 248 8.51 -1.03 17.40
C SER A 248 7.48 -1.77 16.54
N ARG A 249 7.65 -3.09 16.40
CA ARG A 249 6.67 -3.97 15.74
C ARG A 249 5.26 -3.96 16.36
N SER A 250 5.11 -3.38 17.56
CA SER A 250 3.85 -3.32 18.30
C SER A 250 3.31 -1.89 18.47
N PHE A 251 4.10 -0.86 18.14
CA PHE A 251 3.68 0.53 18.18
C PHE A 251 4.48 1.35 17.17
N PHE A 252 3.79 1.91 16.18
CA PHE A 252 4.40 2.71 15.13
C PHE A 252 3.45 3.81 14.64
N GLY A 253 4.00 4.80 13.95
CA GLY A 253 3.19 5.85 13.36
C GLY A 253 3.95 6.71 12.36
N SER A 254 3.20 7.39 11.51
CA SER A 254 3.74 8.25 10.45
C SER A 254 2.89 9.50 10.27
N ALA A 255 3.48 10.56 9.70
CA ALA A 255 2.89 11.89 9.63
C ALA A 255 2.99 12.52 8.23
N TRP A 256 1.97 13.30 7.86
CA TRP A 256 1.88 14.03 6.59
C TRP A 256 1.39 15.46 6.79
N LEU A 257 1.94 16.39 6.03
CA LEU A 257 1.52 17.79 5.97
C LEU A 257 0.68 18.03 4.72
N SER A 258 -0.44 18.73 4.88
CA SER A 258 -1.29 19.16 3.76
C SER A 258 -0.53 20.08 2.79
N PRO A 259 -0.93 20.14 1.50
CA PRO A 259 -0.34 21.07 0.54
C PRO A 259 -0.37 22.53 0.98
N ALA A 260 -1.42 22.93 1.69
CA ALA A 260 -1.58 24.29 2.22
C ALA A 260 -0.76 24.56 3.48
N GLY A 261 -0.22 23.52 4.13
CA GLY A 261 0.57 23.66 5.36
C GLY A 261 -0.26 24.00 6.61
N ASP A 262 -1.57 23.79 6.55
CA ASP A 262 -2.55 24.12 7.58
C ASP A 262 -3.08 22.90 8.35
N GLN A 263 -2.67 21.69 7.95
CA GLN A 263 -3.09 20.45 8.59
C GLN A 263 -1.98 19.42 8.61
N VAL A 264 -1.74 18.82 9.77
CA VAL A 264 -0.92 17.61 9.93
C VAL A 264 -1.84 16.43 10.19
N VAL A 265 -1.69 15.38 9.40
CA VAL A 265 -2.36 14.09 9.59
C VAL A 265 -1.33 13.09 10.05
N THR A 266 -1.56 12.44 11.18
CA THR A 266 -0.74 11.32 11.65
C THR A 266 -1.58 10.06 11.69
N VAL A 267 -0.96 8.92 11.45
CA VAL A 267 -1.60 7.60 11.61
C VAL A 267 -0.74 6.77 12.53
N TYR A 268 -1.33 6.31 13.63
CA TYR A 268 -0.69 5.46 14.62
C TYR A 268 -1.32 4.08 14.61
N THR A 269 -0.51 3.04 14.75
CA THR A 269 -0.98 1.69 15.09
C THR A 269 -0.46 1.31 16.46
N ASN A 270 -1.36 0.89 17.34
CA ASN A 270 -1.07 0.32 18.64
C ASN A 270 -1.56 -1.13 18.69
N LEU A 271 -0.65 -2.09 18.59
CA LEU A 271 -0.97 -3.52 18.67
C LEU A 271 -0.91 -4.06 20.12
N SER A 272 -0.63 -3.22 21.11
CA SER A 272 -0.59 -3.66 22.50
C SER A 272 -2.00 -3.82 23.08
N ASP A 273 -2.08 -4.49 24.24
CA ASP A 273 -3.29 -4.70 25.02
C ASP A 273 -3.65 -3.50 25.91
N LYS A 274 -2.88 -2.41 25.84
CA LYS A 274 -3.06 -1.19 26.65
C LYS A 274 -3.20 0.03 25.77
N ALA A 275 -3.97 1.00 26.27
CA ALA A 275 -4.02 2.31 25.65
C ALA A 275 -2.65 3.00 25.75
N VAL A 276 -2.28 3.76 24.72
CA VAL A 276 -1.08 4.60 24.69
C VAL A 276 -1.49 6.05 24.82
N ARG A 277 -0.86 6.76 25.76
CA ARG A 277 -0.98 8.22 25.88
C ARG A 277 0.17 8.86 25.12
N LEU A 278 -0.14 9.70 24.14
CA LEU A 278 0.87 10.44 23.41
C LEU A 278 1.35 11.66 24.23
N ASN A 279 2.67 11.80 24.31
CA ASN A 279 3.34 12.99 24.82
C ASN A 279 4.18 13.53 23.67
N GLU A 280 3.64 14.53 22.97
CA GLU A 280 4.15 14.99 21.68
C GLU A 280 4.87 16.33 21.83
N THR A 281 5.87 16.54 20.99
CA THR A 281 6.48 17.85 20.79
C THR A 281 6.49 18.16 19.31
N HIS A 282 6.24 19.41 18.95
CA HIS A 282 6.11 19.81 17.56
C HIS A 282 7.20 20.84 17.18
N VAL A 283 7.95 20.54 16.12
CA VAL A 283 8.98 21.44 15.59
C VAL A 283 8.40 22.20 14.38
N GLY A 284 8.59 23.53 14.38
CA GLY A 284 8.16 24.39 13.27
C GLY A 284 6.69 24.81 13.29
N TRP A 285 5.94 24.47 14.33
CA TRP A 285 4.56 24.91 14.50
C TRP A 285 4.51 26.38 14.98
N LYS A 286 3.57 27.17 14.46
CA LYS A 286 3.39 28.59 14.82
C LYS A 286 2.63 28.80 16.15
N GLY A 287 2.22 27.71 16.79
CA GLY A 287 1.44 27.67 18.02
C GLY A 287 0.87 26.26 18.25
N GLU A 288 -0.01 26.13 19.23
CA GLU A 288 -0.78 24.91 19.44
C GLU A 288 -1.77 24.67 18.29
N ALA A 289 -2.13 23.40 18.05
CA ALA A 289 -3.19 23.07 17.10
C ALA A 289 -4.51 23.74 17.52
N LYS A 290 -5.20 24.36 16.56
CA LYS A 290 -6.53 24.97 16.76
C LYS A 290 -7.58 23.94 17.14
N SER A 291 -7.46 22.73 16.59
CA SER A 291 -8.28 21.59 16.98
C SER A 291 -7.58 20.28 16.64
N ILE A 292 -7.88 19.26 17.42
CA ILE A 292 -7.36 17.91 17.24
C ILE A 292 -8.54 16.95 17.15
N LYS A 293 -8.66 16.25 16.02
CA LYS A 293 -9.65 15.18 15.81
C LYS A 293 -8.96 13.84 15.73
N THR A 294 -9.62 12.80 16.21
CA THR A 294 -9.17 11.41 16.06
C THR A 294 -10.18 10.61 15.26
N TYR A 295 -9.70 9.60 14.53
CA TYR A 295 -10.52 8.61 13.86
C TYR A 295 -9.95 7.25 14.19
N THR A 296 -10.66 6.46 14.98
CA THR A 296 -10.12 5.22 15.55
C THR A 296 -10.83 4.00 14.97
N THR A 297 -10.03 3.02 14.54
CA THR A 297 -10.47 1.68 14.16
C THR A 297 -9.93 0.65 15.14
N THR A 298 -10.81 -0.18 15.68
CA THR A 298 -10.53 -1.31 16.59
C THR A 298 -11.43 -2.48 16.19
N GLY A 299 -11.43 -3.59 16.94
CA GLY A 299 -12.41 -4.67 16.75
C GLY A 299 -13.88 -4.26 16.94
N ASN A 300 -14.17 -3.06 17.47
CA ASN A 300 -15.52 -2.55 17.69
C ASN A 300 -15.75 -1.08 17.27
N LYS A 301 -14.74 -0.42 16.68
CA LYS A 301 -14.82 0.95 16.16
C LYS A 301 -14.43 0.93 14.69
N ASN A 302 -15.20 1.64 13.88
CA ASN A 302 -14.99 1.74 12.44
C ASN A 302 -14.78 3.22 12.08
N LEU A 303 -13.51 3.67 12.05
CA LEU A 303 -13.15 5.09 11.90
C LEU A 303 -14.00 6.03 12.78
N THR A 304 -14.21 5.65 14.03
CA THR A 304 -15.05 6.42 14.96
C THR A 304 -14.38 7.76 15.25
N GLU A 305 -15.08 8.86 14.94
CA GLU A 305 -14.59 10.21 15.17
C GLU A 305 -14.59 10.55 16.67
N GLY A 306 -13.50 11.20 17.11
CA GLY A 306 -13.35 11.80 18.43
C GLY A 306 -12.78 13.20 18.34
N THR A 307 -12.92 13.98 19.42
CA THR A 307 -12.28 15.29 19.57
C THR A 307 -11.44 15.29 20.83
N VAL A 308 -10.19 15.75 20.72
CA VAL A 308 -9.29 15.88 21.88
C VAL A 308 -9.49 17.27 22.48
N ILE A 309 -9.78 17.31 23.77
CA ILE A 309 -9.95 18.56 24.51
C ILE A 309 -8.61 19.30 24.56
N SER A 310 -8.64 20.62 24.34
CA SER A 310 -7.43 21.46 24.41
C SER A 310 -6.65 21.22 25.71
N GLY A 311 -5.33 21.00 25.59
CA GLY A 311 -4.43 20.71 26.71
C GLY A 311 -4.50 19.27 27.24
N GLN A 312 -5.37 18.42 26.71
CA GLN A 312 -5.35 16.98 26.98
C GLN A 312 -4.49 16.23 25.97
N PRO A 313 -3.80 15.16 26.39
CA PRO A 313 -3.05 14.32 25.48
C PRO A 313 -3.98 13.53 24.55
N VAL A 314 -3.48 13.17 23.37
CA VAL A 314 -4.14 12.17 22.53
C VAL A 314 -4.01 10.79 23.19
N LEU A 315 -5.12 10.07 23.26
CA LEU A 315 -5.17 8.68 23.74
C LEU A 315 -5.44 7.75 22.57
N LEU A 316 -4.61 6.73 22.42
CA LEU A 316 -4.72 5.69 21.41
C LEU A 316 -5.20 4.40 22.07
N ASP A 317 -6.27 3.82 21.56
CA ASP A 317 -6.82 2.57 22.10
C ASP A 317 -5.86 1.39 21.92
N ALA A 318 -5.99 0.37 22.76
CA ALA A 318 -5.36 -0.93 22.56
C ALA A 318 -5.86 -1.60 21.27
N GLY A 319 -5.01 -2.35 20.58
CA GLY A 319 -5.37 -3.08 19.35
C GLY A 319 -6.02 -2.19 18.29
N SER A 320 -5.46 -1.01 18.03
CA SER A 320 -6.09 0.02 17.21
C SER A 320 -5.20 0.57 16.10
N VAL A 321 -5.85 1.12 15.07
CA VAL A 321 -5.26 2.12 14.17
C VAL A 321 -6.03 3.42 14.39
N THR A 322 -5.32 4.51 14.67
CA THR A 322 -5.92 5.82 14.92
C THR A 322 -5.26 6.87 14.04
N THR A 323 -6.07 7.54 13.24
CA THR A 323 -5.68 8.78 12.55
C THR A 323 -5.88 9.95 13.49
N VAL A 324 -4.89 10.84 13.61
CA VAL A 324 -5.03 12.11 14.33
C VAL A 324 -4.86 13.26 13.33
N ILE A 325 -5.80 14.20 13.34
CA ILE A 325 -5.78 15.38 12.50
C ILE A 325 -5.56 16.61 13.38
N TYR A 326 -4.41 17.25 13.21
CA TYR A 326 -4.08 18.52 13.84
C TYR A 326 -4.33 19.64 12.82
N ASN A 327 -5.30 20.50 13.11
CA ASN A 327 -5.50 21.72 12.33
C ASN A 327 -4.61 22.82 12.94
N LEU A 328 -3.66 23.32 12.15
CA LEU A 328 -2.67 24.34 12.55
C LEU A 328 -3.24 25.75 12.46
#